data_AF-A0A8S3KK19-F1
#
_entry.id   AF-A0A8S3KK19-F1
#
_cell.length_a   1.000
_cell.length_b   1.000
_cell.length_c   1.000
_cell.angle_alpha   90.00
_cell.angle_beta   90.00
_cell.angle_gamma   90.00
#
_symmetry.space_group_name_H-M   'P 1'
#
loop_
_entity.id
_entity.type
_entity.pdbx_description
1 polymer ?
#
loop_
_entity_poly.entity_id
_entity_poly.type
_entity_poly.pdbx_seq_one_letter_code
_entity_poly.pdbx_strand_id
1 'polypeptide(L)'
;PPDIRYRHRQDKGEVIEHVDVGKWRISNRFYATPEINNCGIIYFGHTPDQEVNGILNQFAFQLPELLKRKGIIIRTKLTPIIKTARKEDIESTLTDVSRKHWQLAIVILNSNSDQLHDYVKQLGNQKLG
;
A
#
# COMPACT_ATOMS: atom_id res chain seq x y z
N PRO A 1 -22.15 10.74 18.70
CA PRO A 1 -20.97 10.18 17.99
C PRO A 1 -19.94 11.30 17.83
N PRO A 2 -18.63 11.01 17.73
CA PRO A 2 -17.61 12.05 17.63
C PRO A 2 -17.61 12.73 16.26
N ASP A 3 -17.31 14.01 16.26
CA ASP A 3 -16.97 14.78 15.06
C ASP A 3 -15.55 14.45 14.62
N ILE A 4 -15.37 14.12 13.34
CA ILE A 4 -14.04 13.82 12.80
C ILE A 4 -13.58 14.92 11.84
N ARG A 5 -12.35 15.39 12.07
CA ARG A 5 -11.73 16.46 11.30
C ARG A 5 -11.00 15.90 10.09
N TYR A 6 -11.24 16.53 8.95
CA TYR A 6 -10.64 16.22 7.66
C TYR A 6 -10.17 17.49 6.95
N ARG A 7 -9.45 17.31 5.84
CA ARG A 7 -9.15 18.40 4.91
C ARG A 7 -10.13 18.37 3.74
N HIS A 8 -10.56 19.55 3.32
CA HIS A 8 -11.41 19.71 2.16
C HIS A 8 -10.77 19.11 0.90
N ARG A 9 -11.61 18.70 -0.06
CA ARG A 9 -11.12 18.08 -1.30
C ARG A 9 -10.46 19.07 -2.25
N GLN A 10 -10.84 20.34 -2.20
CA GLN A 10 -10.44 21.36 -3.17
C GLN A 10 -9.45 22.39 -2.61
N ASP A 11 -9.37 22.54 -1.29
CA ASP A 11 -8.50 23.51 -0.61
C ASP A 11 -7.89 22.90 0.67
N LYS A 12 -7.17 23.73 1.44
CA LYS A 12 -6.54 23.33 2.73
C LYS A 12 -7.46 23.55 3.94
N GLY A 13 -8.71 23.93 3.72
CA GLY A 13 -9.71 24.16 4.75
C GLY A 13 -10.06 22.88 5.51
N GLU A 14 -10.44 23.04 6.76
CA GLU A 14 -10.90 21.97 7.62
C GLU A 14 -12.38 21.68 7.35
N VAL A 15 -12.75 20.40 7.34
CA VAL A 15 -14.14 19.95 7.23
C VAL A 15 -14.43 18.92 8.32
N ILE A 16 -15.59 19.06 8.95
CA ILE A 16 -16.05 18.15 9.98
C ILE A 16 -17.00 17.15 9.32
N GLU A 17 -16.71 15.87 9.44
CA GLU A 17 -17.62 14.79 9.08
C GLU A 17 -18.30 14.25 10.34
N HIS A 18 -19.64 14.23 10.34
CA HIS A 18 -20.43 13.61 11.41
C HIS A 18 -20.54 12.11 11.17
N VAL A 19 -20.30 11.33 12.22
CA VAL A 19 -20.42 9.86 12.18
C VAL A 19 -21.84 9.46 12.54
N ASP A 20 -22.57 8.86 11.60
CA ASP A 20 -23.81 8.16 11.90
C ASP A 20 -23.49 6.82 12.59
N VAL A 21 -24.33 6.44 13.56
CA VAL A 21 -24.09 5.29 14.44
C VAL A 21 -23.66 4.04 13.64
N GLY A 22 -22.41 3.62 13.83
CA GLY A 22 -21.82 2.42 13.23
C GLY A 22 -21.41 2.52 11.76
N LYS A 23 -21.59 3.66 11.09
CA LYS A 23 -21.20 3.84 9.68
C LYS A 23 -20.49 5.17 9.47
N TRP A 24 -19.22 5.07 9.11
CA TRP A 24 -18.40 6.22 8.75
C TRP A 24 -17.90 6.07 7.31
N ARG A 25 -18.26 7.02 6.46
CA ARG A 25 -17.84 7.04 5.05
C ARG A 25 -16.90 8.22 4.83
N ILE A 26 -15.60 7.92 4.75
CA ILE A 26 -14.56 8.91 4.46
C ILE A 26 -14.87 9.54 3.10
N SER A 27 -15.35 10.77 3.11
CA SER A 27 -15.68 11.50 1.89
C SER A 27 -14.55 12.47 1.56
N ASN A 28 -13.91 13.07 2.54
CA ASN A 28 -12.88 14.08 2.38
C ASN A 28 -11.45 13.52 2.32
N ARG A 29 -10.46 14.42 2.25
CA ARG A 29 -9.03 14.06 2.30
C ARG A 29 -8.61 13.92 3.76
N PHE A 30 -7.69 13.00 4.04
CA PHE A 30 -7.11 12.89 5.38
C PHE A 30 -6.50 14.23 5.82
N TYR A 31 -6.63 14.53 7.10
CA TYR A 31 -6.23 15.82 7.68
C TYR A 31 -4.73 16.09 7.50
N ALA A 32 -3.91 15.06 7.73
CA ALA A 32 -2.48 15.04 7.46
C ALA A 32 -2.14 13.75 6.70
N THR A 33 -1.34 13.87 5.64
CA THR A 33 -0.91 12.74 4.83
C THR A 33 0.58 12.84 4.57
N PRO A 34 1.33 11.73 4.73
CA PRO A 34 2.71 11.69 4.28
C PRO A 34 2.74 11.67 2.75
N GLU A 35 3.77 12.28 2.19
CA GLU A 35 4.17 12.01 0.81
C GLU A 35 5.04 10.74 0.78
N ILE A 36 4.68 9.80 -0.08
CA ILE A 36 5.40 8.55 -0.28
C ILE A 36 6.26 8.71 -1.53
N ASN A 37 7.51 9.08 -1.30
CA ASN A 37 8.53 9.34 -2.30
C ASN A 37 9.13 8.07 -2.89
N ASN A 38 9.16 6.98 -2.13
CA ASN A 38 9.74 5.72 -2.58
C ASN A 38 8.95 4.52 -2.10
N CYS A 39 8.27 3.84 -3.02
CA CYS A 39 7.52 2.63 -2.74
C CYS A 39 7.34 1.78 -4.00
N GLY A 40 6.91 0.54 -3.80
CA GLY A 40 6.57 -0.36 -4.89
C GLY A 40 5.70 -1.53 -4.45
N ILE A 41 5.36 -2.36 -5.43
CA ILE A 41 4.53 -3.55 -5.26
C ILE A 41 5.43 -4.78 -5.38
N ILE A 42 5.25 -5.74 -4.49
CA ILE A 42 5.96 -7.01 -4.50
C ILE A 42 4.90 -8.11 -4.54
N TYR A 43 4.99 -8.97 -5.52
CA TYR A 43 4.16 -10.16 -5.61
C TYR A 43 5.02 -11.37 -5.25
N PHE A 44 4.60 -12.10 -4.22
CA PHE A 44 5.18 -13.40 -3.84
C PHE A 44 4.21 -14.51 -4.20
N GLY A 45 4.62 -15.37 -5.14
CA GLY A 45 3.78 -16.46 -5.62
C GLY A 45 4.41 -17.23 -6.77
N HIS A 46 3.64 -18.12 -7.37
CA HIS A 46 4.02 -18.74 -8.64
C HIS A 46 4.07 -17.69 -9.75
N THR A 47 4.83 -17.96 -10.82
CA THR A 47 4.90 -17.10 -12.00
C THR A 47 3.49 -16.71 -12.45
N PRO A 48 3.14 -15.42 -12.45
CA PRO A 48 1.81 -14.97 -12.79
C PRO A 48 1.54 -15.23 -14.27
N ASP A 49 0.33 -15.68 -14.57
CA ASP A 49 -0.18 -15.76 -15.94
C ASP A 49 -0.53 -14.36 -16.47
N GLN A 50 -1.07 -14.30 -17.70
CA GLN A 50 -1.45 -13.02 -18.33
C GLN A 50 -2.56 -12.28 -17.56
N GLU A 51 -3.49 -13.01 -16.96
CA GLU A 51 -4.60 -12.43 -16.21
C GLU A 51 -4.09 -11.76 -14.93
N VAL A 52 -3.31 -12.50 -14.13
CA VAL A 52 -2.71 -11.97 -12.89
C VAL A 52 -1.80 -10.78 -13.20
N ASN A 53 -1.00 -10.84 -14.27
CA ASN A 53 -0.19 -9.70 -14.70
C ASN A 53 -1.06 -8.50 -15.08
N GLY A 54 -2.20 -8.71 -15.75
CA GLY A 54 -3.17 -7.67 -16.06
C GLY A 54 -3.71 -7.00 -14.79
N ILE A 55 -4.12 -7.80 -13.80
CA ILE A 55 -4.62 -7.32 -12.51
C ILE A 55 -3.54 -6.51 -11.77
N LEU A 56 -2.31 -7.03 -11.70
CA LEU A 56 -1.19 -6.36 -11.02
C LEU A 56 -0.88 -4.99 -11.64
N ASN A 57 -0.85 -4.92 -12.98
CA ASN A 57 -0.60 -3.69 -13.70
C ASN A 57 -1.75 -2.68 -13.53
N GLN A 58 -2.99 -3.15 -13.59
CA GLN A 58 -4.16 -2.32 -13.35
C GLN A 58 -4.16 -1.76 -11.93
N PHE A 59 -3.87 -2.60 -10.92
CA PHE A 59 -3.77 -2.18 -9.53
C PHE A 59 -2.66 -1.13 -9.34
N ALA A 60 -1.47 -1.37 -9.90
CA ALA A 60 -0.35 -0.44 -9.87
C ALA A 60 -0.67 0.92 -10.50
N PHE A 61 -1.50 0.93 -11.55
CA PHE A 61 -1.95 2.14 -12.23
C PHE A 61 -3.05 2.89 -11.46
N GLN A 62 -4.04 2.19 -10.93
CA GLN A 62 -5.22 2.79 -10.32
C GLN A 62 -4.99 3.26 -8.88
N LEU A 63 -4.12 2.59 -8.13
CA LEU A 63 -3.91 2.86 -6.70
C LEU A 63 -3.43 4.31 -6.44
N PRO A 64 -2.41 4.86 -7.14
CA PRO A 64 -1.97 6.23 -6.90
C PRO A 64 -3.06 7.27 -7.12
N GLU A 65 -3.89 7.09 -8.17
CA GLU A 65 -5.00 8.00 -8.47
C GLU A 65 -6.10 7.96 -7.42
N LEU A 66 -6.38 6.78 -6.86
CA LEU A 66 -7.34 6.63 -5.77
C LEU A 66 -6.83 7.29 -4.49
N LEU A 67 -5.56 7.08 -4.14
CA LEU A 67 -4.92 7.63 -2.95
C LEU A 67 -4.78 9.17 -3.02
N LYS A 68 -4.48 9.70 -4.21
CA LYS A 68 -4.40 11.15 -4.46
C LYS A 68 -5.72 11.86 -4.14
N ARG A 69 -6.86 11.23 -4.45
CA ARG A 69 -8.20 11.76 -4.10
C ARG A 69 -8.42 11.84 -2.58
N LYS A 70 -7.67 11.06 -1.80
CA LYS A 70 -7.66 11.05 -0.33
C LYS A 70 -6.53 11.88 0.29
N GLY A 71 -5.74 12.57 -0.54
CA GLY A 71 -4.62 13.41 -0.12
C GLY A 71 -3.31 12.65 0.08
N ILE A 72 -3.27 11.33 -0.13
CA ILE A 72 -2.04 10.54 -0.06
C ILE A 72 -1.36 10.59 -1.42
N ILE A 73 -0.12 11.09 -1.47
CA ILE A 73 0.62 11.27 -2.72
C ILE A 73 1.70 10.21 -2.79
N ILE A 74 1.63 9.36 -3.82
CA ILE A 74 2.72 8.46 -4.22
C ILE A 74 3.47 9.13 -5.38
N ARG A 75 4.78 9.39 -5.20
CA ARG A 75 5.62 10.03 -6.24
C ARG A 75 6.32 9.02 -7.14
N THR A 76 6.51 7.78 -6.69
CA THR A 76 7.09 6.72 -7.52
C THR A 76 6.06 6.05 -8.41
N LYS A 77 6.47 5.74 -9.63
CA LYS A 77 5.72 4.79 -10.45
C LYS A 77 5.76 3.43 -9.78
N LEU A 78 4.59 2.85 -9.53
CA LEU A 78 4.48 1.50 -9.01
C LEU A 78 4.74 0.50 -10.13
N THR A 79 5.78 -0.31 -9.99
CA THR A 79 6.07 -1.44 -10.87
C THR A 79 6.11 -2.72 -10.03
N PRO A 80 5.26 -3.72 -10.31
CA PRO A 80 5.27 -4.99 -9.59
C PRO A 80 6.62 -5.72 -9.76
N ILE A 81 7.23 -6.09 -8.64
CA ILE A 81 8.35 -7.03 -8.59
C ILE A 81 7.78 -8.42 -8.36
N ILE A 82 8.03 -9.34 -9.29
CA ILE A 82 7.52 -10.71 -9.22
C ILE A 82 8.60 -11.64 -8.66
N LYS A 83 8.28 -12.36 -7.59
CA LYS A 83 9.18 -13.29 -6.90
C LYS A 83 8.45 -14.54 -6.46
N THR A 84 9.19 -15.64 -6.27
CA THR A 84 8.60 -16.83 -5.68
C THR A 84 8.35 -16.62 -4.19
N ALA A 85 7.41 -17.35 -3.62
CA ALA A 85 7.10 -17.30 -2.18
C ALA A 85 8.08 -18.12 -1.32
N ARG A 86 9.28 -18.42 -1.82
CA ARG A 86 10.34 -19.09 -1.06
C ARG A 86 10.96 -18.11 -0.07
N LYS A 87 11.39 -18.61 1.10
CA LYS A 87 11.93 -17.79 2.18
C LYS A 87 13.14 -16.95 1.72
N GLU A 88 14.03 -17.54 0.94
CA GLU A 88 15.24 -16.90 0.44
C GLU A 88 14.91 -15.74 -0.52
N ASP A 89 13.89 -15.92 -1.37
CA ASP A 89 13.42 -14.88 -2.30
C ASP A 89 12.76 -13.72 -1.55
N ILE A 90 12.01 -14.02 -0.49
CA ILE A 90 11.38 -13.02 0.37
C ILE A 90 12.45 -12.21 1.11
N GLU A 91 13.38 -12.88 1.78
CA GLU A 91 14.46 -12.23 2.54
C GLU A 91 15.35 -11.35 1.66
N SER A 92 15.77 -11.86 0.50
CA SER A 92 16.59 -11.09 -0.44
C SER A 92 15.83 -9.88 -0.97
N THR A 93 14.56 -10.04 -1.35
CA THR A 93 13.74 -8.94 -1.87
C THR A 93 13.48 -7.88 -0.80
N LEU A 94 13.12 -8.26 0.42
CA LEU A 94 12.90 -7.30 1.51
C LEU A 94 14.20 -6.62 1.96
N THR A 95 15.35 -7.31 1.88
CA THR A 95 16.66 -6.70 2.11
C THR A 95 17.00 -5.66 1.04
N ASP A 96 16.74 -5.95 -0.23
CA ASP A 96 16.96 -5.00 -1.33
C ASP A 96 16.05 -3.79 -1.24
N VAL A 97 14.78 -4.00 -0.85
CA VAL A 97 13.80 -2.94 -0.60
C VAL A 97 14.25 -2.03 0.55
N SER A 98 14.76 -2.60 1.64
CA SER A 98 15.33 -1.86 2.76
C SER A 98 16.56 -1.04 2.34
N ARG A 99 17.49 -1.64 1.58
CA ARG A 99 18.66 -0.93 1.03
C ARG A 99 18.30 0.20 0.07
N LYS A 100 17.18 0.07 -0.64
CA LYS A 100 16.64 1.12 -1.50
C LYS A 100 15.89 2.19 -0.73
N HIS A 101 15.79 2.12 0.59
CA HIS A 101 15.06 3.06 1.44
C HIS A 101 13.60 3.25 0.99
N TRP A 102 12.90 2.14 0.73
CA TRP A 102 11.46 2.21 0.47
C TRP A 102 10.72 2.60 1.75
N GLN A 103 9.84 3.58 1.64
CA GLN A 103 8.93 4.02 2.71
C GLN A 103 7.70 3.13 2.82
N LEU A 104 7.37 2.40 1.74
CA LEU A 104 6.25 1.46 1.71
C LEU A 104 6.54 0.33 0.72
N ALA A 105 6.32 -0.90 1.16
CA ALA A 105 6.24 -2.08 0.30
C ALA A 105 4.81 -2.63 0.34
N ILE A 106 4.14 -2.65 -0.79
CA ILE A 106 2.82 -3.27 -0.93
C ILE A 106 3.03 -4.72 -1.33
N VAL A 107 2.76 -5.65 -0.42
CA VAL A 107 2.97 -7.08 -0.67
C VAL A 107 1.66 -7.76 -1.06
N ILE A 108 1.69 -8.46 -2.19
CA ILE A 108 0.60 -9.30 -2.70
C ILE A 108 1.06 -10.74 -2.58
N LEU A 109 0.28 -11.55 -1.87
CA LEU A 109 0.57 -12.97 -1.65
C LEU A 109 -0.40 -13.80 -2.50
N ASN A 110 0.13 -14.68 -3.36
CA ASN A 110 -0.67 -15.69 -4.05
C ASN A 110 -0.85 -16.93 -3.17
N SER A 111 -1.27 -16.71 -1.93
CA SER A 111 -1.52 -17.76 -0.95
C SER A 111 -2.30 -17.15 0.22
N ASN A 112 -3.28 -17.90 0.72
CA ASN A 112 -3.99 -17.57 1.95
C ASN A 112 -3.31 -18.17 3.19
N SER A 113 -2.01 -18.47 3.11
CA SER A 113 -1.25 -19.03 4.23
C SER A 113 -0.89 -17.94 5.24
N ASP A 114 -1.49 -18.02 6.44
CA ASP A 114 -1.15 -17.15 7.57
C ASP A 114 0.35 -17.19 7.89
N GLN A 115 0.99 -18.36 7.75
CA GLN A 115 2.44 -18.50 7.99
C GLN A 115 3.29 -17.64 7.05
N LEU A 116 2.89 -17.52 5.78
CA LEU A 116 3.61 -16.71 4.81
C LEU A 116 3.39 -15.21 5.09
N HIS A 117 2.16 -14.82 5.41
CA HIS A 117 1.82 -13.47 5.82
C HIS A 117 2.64 -13.05 7.05
N ASP A 118 2.65 -13.88 8.09
CA ASP A 118 3.33 -13.59 9.35
C ASP A 118 4.83 -13.50 9.17
N TYR A 119 5.41 -14.38 8.34
CA TYR A 119 6.82 -14.32 8.02
C TYR A 119 7.22 -13.04 7.26
N VAL A 120 6.42 -12.63 6.27
CA VAL A 120 6.63 -11.36 5.55
C VAL A 120 6.49 -10.17 6.51
N LYS A 121 5.52 -10.19 7.42
CA LYS A 121 5.34 -9.14 8.44
C LYS A 121 6.53 -9.07 9.40
N GLN A 122 6.98 -10.22 9.92
CA GLN A 122 8.12 -10.29 10.82
C GLN A 122 9.38 -9.70 10.17
N LEU A 123 9.70 -10.13 8.94
CA LEU A 123 10.85 -9.61 8.21
C LEU A 123 10.68 -8.13 7.84
N GLY A 124 9.49 -7.73 7.38
CA GLY A 124 9.18 -6.35 7.03
C GLY A 124 9.43 -5.41 8.21
N ASN A 125 8.91 -5.73 9.40
CA ASN A 125 9.10 -4.93 10.62
C ASN A 125 10.58 -4.89 11.04
N GLN A 126 11.33 -5.97 10.85
CA GLN A 126 12.76 -5.98 11.16
C GLN A 126 13.61 -5.16 10.17
N LYS A 127 13.21 -5.09 8.90
CA LYS A 127 14.03 -4.50 7.82
C LYS A 127 13.64 -3.08 7.46
N LEU A 128 12.37 -2.72 7.61
CA LEU A 128 11.81 -1.44 7.17
C LEU A 128 11.46 -0.50 8.32
N GLY A 129 11.40 -1.00 9.56
CA GLY A 129 11.06 -0.22 10.76
C GLY A 129 9.54 -0.16 10.96
#